data_AF-A0A848SQB5-F1
#
_entry.id   AF-A0A848SQB5-F1
#
_cell.length_a   1.000
_cell.length_b   1.000
_cell.length_c   1.000
_cell.angle_alpha   90.00
_cell.angle_beta   90.00
_cell.angle_gamma   90.00
#
_symmetry.space_group_name_H-M   'P 1'
#
loop_
_entity.id
_entity.type
_entity.pdbx_description
1 polymer ?
#
loop_
_entity_poly.entity_id
_entity_poly.type
_entity_poly.pdbx_seq_one_letter_code
_entity_poly.pdbx_strand_id
1 'polypeptide(L)'
;MIKLPSEQQHSDIFAHEYAFSDDERDRIHWRLGALLNGVMRIHRMAAAEVSRSVLRSNRLELTQHAANLIGDICGDWVKLSTNDADTPLEYIELALRTWQSPIAMHDKHDHFWFEFIDEIARLRFGDEPELLLPAPRPPGSHPQPAKISFRRLAALQWSEYLKARGLKPGISNSAVSLAFGTDWDAIRKWQRAAKKVLGEEYVETSLRHAGEGFGLQFQFPKYHEALFHYGAAYRQLLGLKLISYDAFLEATLGQDSA
;
A
#
# COMPACT_ATOMS: atom_id res chain seq x y z
N MET A 1 -8.51 -3.65 50.73
CA MET A 1 -9.40 -2.74 49.98
C MET A 1 -8.50 -1.75 49.25
N ILE A 2 -8.18 -2.01 47.99
CA ILE A 2 -7.30 -1.15 47.18
C ILE A 2 -8.18 -0.01 46.66
N LYS A 3 -7.92 1.23 47.10
CA LYS A 3 -8.56 2.42 46.54
C LYS A 3 -7.99 2.63 45.14
N LEU A 4 -8.83 2.47 44.11
CA LEU A 4 -8.49 2.91 42.77
C LEU A 4 -8.43 4.45 42.72
N PRO A 5 -7.48 5.05 41.99
CA PRO A 5 -7.36 6.49 41.87
C PRO A 5 -8.60 7.08 41.18
N SER A 6 -8.99 8.31 41.54
CA SER A 6 -10.13 9.01 40.92
C SER A 6 -9.87 9.28 39.44
N GLU A 7 -10.91 9.29 38.61
CA GLU A 7 -10.84 9.50 37.15
C GLU A 7 -10.04 10.74 36.71
N GLN A 8 -9.98 11.80 37.53
CA GLN A 8 -9.14 12.98 37.27
C GLN A 8 -7.62 12.71 37.39
N GLN A 9 -7.19 11.78 38.24
CA GLN A 9 -5.78 11.39 38.33
C GLN A 9 -5.35 10.53 37.13
N HIS A 10 -6.26 9.78 36.51
CA HIS A 10 -5.96 9.05 35.28
C HIS A 10 -5.78 10.01 34.08
N SER A 11 -6.59 11.07 34.00
CA SER A 11 -6.47 12.11 32.96
C SER A 11 -5.11 12.81 32.97
N ASP A 12 -4.61 13.21 34.14
CA ASP A 12 -3.35 13.96 34.25
C ASP A 12 -2.10 13.09 34.09
N ILE A 13 -2.19 11.78 34.39
CA ILE A 13 -1.10 10.83 34.14
C ILE A 13 -0.92 10.59 32.63
N PHE A 14 -2.01 10.45 31.87
CA PHE A 14 -1.92 10.24 30.41
C PHE A 14 -1.59 11.52 29.63
N ALA A 15 -1.93 12.71 30.13
CA ALA A 15 -1.62 13.97 29.46
C ALA A 15 -0.13 14.35 29.53
N HIS A 16 0.60 13.91 30.56
CA HIS A 16 2.01 14.21 30.74
C HIS A 16 2.97 13.12 30.22
N GLU A 17 2.51 11.88 30.01
CA GLU A 17 3.37 10.76 29.57
C GLU A 17 3.61 10.70 28.05
N TYR A 18 2.90 11.48 27.23
CA TYR A 18 2.98 11.42 25.76
C TYR A 18 3.21 12.77 25.07
N ALA A 19 3.61 13.79 25.83
CA ALA A 19 3.92 15.10 25.25
C ALA A 19 5.33 15.09 24.66
N PHE A 20 5.45 15.24 23.34
CA PHE A 20 6.73 15.49 22.68
C PHE A 20 7.47 16.64 23.36
N SER A 21 8.76 16.46 23.64
CA SER A 21 9.67 17.54 24.01
C SER A 21 9.68 18.64 22.95
N ASP A 22 10.09 19.85 23.32
CA ASP A 22 10.19 20.97 22.37
C ASP A 22 11.17 20.61 21.22
N ASP A 23 12.27 19.91 21.53
CA ASP A 23 13.22 19.40 20.53
C ASP A 23 12.59 18.39 19.57
N GLU A 24 11.73 17.49 20.06
CA GLU A 24 11.01 16.53 19.21
C GLU A 24 9.99 17.22 18.33
N ARG A 25 9.24 18.18 18.87
CA ARG A 25 8.30 19.00 18.09
C ARG A 25 9.02 19.77 17.01
N ASP A 26 10.15 20.38 17.31
CA ASP A 26 10.94 21.13 16.33
C ASP A 26 11.52 20.22 15.24
N ARG A 27 12.00 19.02 15.59
CA ARG A 27 12.42 18.00 14.61
C ARG A 27 11.27 17.57 13.69
N ILE A 28 10.10 17.26 14.27
CA ILE A 28 8.90 16.88 13.54
C ILE A 28 8.45 18.01 12.61
N HIS A 29 8.36 19.24 13.12
CA HIS A 29 7.98 20.42 12.33
C HIS A 29 8.97 20.69 11.20
N TRP A 30 10.27 20.58 11.46
CA TRP A 30 11.29 20.73 10.43
C TRP A 30 11.17 19.66 9.35
N ARG A 31 10.99 18.38 9.71
CA ARG A 31 10.83 17.28 8.74
C ARG A 31 9.54 17.41 7.94
N LEU A 32 8.44 17.81 8.58
CA LEU A 32 7.18 18.11 7.90
C LEU A 32 7.34 19.28 6.93
N GLY A 33 8.04 20.35 7.33
CA GLY A 33 8.38 21.47 6.46
C GLY A 33 9.26 21.06 5.29
N ALA A 34 10.26 20.20 5.50
CA ALA A 34 11.09 19.63 4.45
C ALA A 34 10.28 18.80 3.46
N LEU A 35 9.31 18.01 3.95
CA LEU A 35 8.39 17.24 3.10
C LEU A 35 7.52 18.16 2.24
N LEU A 36 6.83 19.12 2.86
CA LEU A 36 5.96 20.07 2.14
C LEU A 36 6.74 20.86 1.07
N ASN A 37 7.92 21.36 1.43
CA ASN A 37 8.77 22.11 0.50
C ASN A 37 9.34 21.22 -0.61
N GLY A 38 9.74 19.98 -0.29
CA GLY A 38 10.22 18.99 -1.24
C GLY A 38 9.14 18.61 -2.26
N VAL A 39 7.89 18.45 -1.82
CA VAL A 39 6.75 18.21 -2.72
C VAL A 39 6.53 19.39 -3.66
N MET A 40 6.47 20.61 -3.14
CA MET A 40 6.33 21.82 -3.97
C MET A 40 7.50 22.00 -4.95
N ARG A 41 8.70 21.56 -4.58
CA ARG A 41 9.87 21.52 -5.46
C ARG A 41 9.68 20.50 -6.57
N ILE A 42 9.27 19.27 -6.27
CA ILE A 42 9.02 18.21 -7.26
C ILE A 42 7.93 18.62 -8.26
N HIS A 43 6.84 19.25 -7.82
CA HIS A 43 5.79 19.73 -8.73
C HIS A 43 6.31 20.78 -9.70
N ARG A 44 7.07 21.79 -9.22
CA ARG A 44 7.67 22.81 -10.08
C ARG A 44 8.65 22.20 -11.07
N MET A 45 9.42 21.21 -10.63
CA MET A 45 10.35 20.47 -11.46
C MET A 45 9.63 19.67 -12.55
N ALA A 46 8.57 18.95 -12.20
CA ALA A 46 7.77 18.20 -13.17
C ALA A 46 7.11 19.12 -14.20
N ALA A 47 6.57 20.26 -13.77
CA ALA A 47 6.00 21.29 -14.65
C ALA A 47 7.05 21.93 -15.58
N ALA A 48 8.30 22.00 -15.15
CA ALA A 48 9.43 22.46 -15.96
C ALA A 48 10.04 21.37 -16.85
N GLU A 49 9.41 20.19 -16.91
CA GLU A 49 9.84 19.05 -17.73
C GLU A 49 11.30 18.61 -17.50
N VAL A 50 11.81 18.76 -16.28
CA VAL A 50 13.15 18.25 -15.96
C VAL A 50 13.24 16.74 -16.12
N SER A 51 14.47 16.25 -16.32
CA SER A 51 14.72 14.83 -16.58
C SER A 51 14.18 13.92 -15.47
N ARG A 52 13.74 12.72 -15.86
CA ARG A 52 13.20 11.71 -14.93
C ARG A 52 14.18 11.31 -13.83
N SER A 53 15.48 11.29 -14.12
CA SER A 53 16.52 10.98 -13.12
C SER A 53 16.58 12.03 -12.02
N VAL A 54 16.42 13.31 -12.37
CA VAL A 54 16.42 14.43 -11.44
C VAL A 54 15.16 14.41 -10.56
N LEU A 55 13.99 14.14 -11.16
CA LEU A 55 12.74 13.94 -10.41
C LEU A 55 12.84 12.76 -9.44
N ARG A 56 13.44 11.64 -9.89
CA ARG A 56 13.66 10.46 -9.06
C ARG A 56 14.55 10.76 -7.85
N SER A 57 15.67 11.45 -8.05
CA SER A 57 16.58 11.79 -6.95
C SER A 57 15.88 12.63 -5.87
N ASN A 58 15.04 13.58 -6.29
CA ASN A 58 14.28 14.42 -5.36
C ASN A 58 13.20 13.63 -4.62
N ARG A 59 12.56 12.66 -5.29
CA ARG A 59 11.60 11.76 -4.66
C ARG A 59 12.27 10.86 -3.61
N LEU A 60 13.48 10.36 -3.88
CA LEU A 60 14.25 9.57 -2.91
C LEU A 60 14.66 10.39 -1.68
N GLU A 61 15.04 11.66 -1.86
CA GLU A 61 15.29 12.58 -0.74
C GLU A 61 14.01 12.78 0.11
N LEU A 62 12.87 12.98 -0.55
CA LEU A 62 11.56 13.12 0.11
C LEU A 62 11.18 11.84 0.88
N THR A 63 11.43 10.68 0.30
CA THR A 63 11.28 9.36 0.96
C THR A 63 12.13 9.26 2.22
N GLN A 64 13.40 9.71 2.19
CA GLN A 64 14.25 9.72 3.36
C GLN A 64 13.70 10.63 4.45
N HIS A 65 13.21 11.83 4.09
CA HIS A 65 12.55 12.74 5.04
C HIS A 65 11.28 12.13 5.65
N ALA A 66 10.50 11.37 4.87
CA ALA A 66 9.29 10.69 5.34
C ALA A 66 9.64 9.55 6.31
N ALA A 67 10.62 8.71 5.97
CA ALA A 67 11.10 7.64 6.85
C ALA A 67 11.66 8.20 8.16
N ASN A 68 12.41 9.29 8.07
CA ASN A 68 12.91 10.03 9.21
C ASN A 68 11.75 10.60 10.05
N LEU A 69 10.75 11.26 9.46
CA LEU A 69 9.60 11.78 10.19
C LEU A 69 8.85 10.67 10.94
N ILE A 70 8.66 9.52 10.28
CA ILE A 70 8.10 8.32 10.89
C ILE A 70 8.94 7.89 12.10
N GLY A 71 10.25 7.82 11.96
CA GLY A 71 11.15 7.49 13.06
C GLY A 71 11.05 8.46 14.24
N ASP A 72 10.88 9.77 14.00
CA ASP A 72 10.74 10.76 15.07
C ASP A 72 9.39 10.68 15.78
N ILE A 73 8.31 10.39 15.05
CA ILE A 73 6.97 10.30 15.61
C ILE A 73 6.78 8.98 16.35
N CYS A 74 7.36 7.91 15.82
CA CYS A 74 7.10 6.55 16.27
C CYS A 74 8.21 5.98 17.18
N GLY A 75 9.37 6.64 17.26
CA GLY A 75 10.61 6.09 17.80
C GLY A 75 10.53 5.54 19.22
N ASP A 76 9.75 6.17 20.11
CA ASP A 76 9.63 5.72 21.50
C ASP A 76 8.54 4.67 21.73
N TRP A 77 7.55 4.59 20.83
CA TRP A 77 6.45 3.62 20.92
C TRP A 77 6.86 2.23 20.44
N VAL A 78 8.03 2.14 19.80
CA VAL A 78 8.44 0.94 19.06
C VAL A 78 9.88 0.62 19.39
N LYS A 79 10.09 0.03 20.57
CA LYS A 79 11.30 -0.76 20.83
C LYS A 79 11.26 -1.99 19.91
N LEU A 80 11.72 -1.82 18.68
CA LEU A 80 11.85 -2.89 17.71
C LEU A 80 12.82 -3.94 18.26
N SER A 81 12.41 -5.20 18.22
CA SER A 81 13.36 -6.31 18.38
C SER A 81 14.35 -6.25 17.23
N THR A 82 15.62 -5.94 17.51
CA THR A 82 16.70 -5.99 16.52
C THR A 82 17.06 -7.42 16.10
N ASN A 83 16.35 -8.43 16.64
CA ASN A 83 16.63 -9.84 16.42
C ASN A 83 15.87 -10.43 15.21
N ASP A 84 15.01 -9.65 14.56
CA ASP A 84 14.28 -10.06 13.36
C ASP A 84 14.46 -8.99 12.27
N ALA A 85 14.99 -9.40 11.12
CA ALA A 85 15.30 -8.51 10.00
C ALA A 85 14.05 -8.01 9.28
N ASP A 86 12.91 -8.69 9.44
CA ASP A 86 11.67 -8.39 8.72
C ASP A 86 10.77 -7.39 9.48
N THR A 87 10.83 -7.38 10.82
CA THR A 87 10.02 -6.49 11.67
C THR A 87 10.21 -4.99 11.33
N PRO A 88 11.43 -4.48 11.05
CA PRO A 88 11.62 -3.09 10.64
C PRO A 88 10.94 -2.73 9.31
N LEU A 89 10.91 -3.65 8.33
CA LEU A 89 10.28 -3.41 7.02
C LEU A 89 8.76 -3.37 7.12
N GLU A 90 8.16 -4.25 7.92
CA GLU A 90 6.72 -4.24 8.21
C GLU A 90 6.29 -2.92 8.87
N TYR A 91 7.11 -2.43 9.80
CA TYR A 91 6.84 -1.17 10.48
C TYR A 91 6.93 0.03 9.54
N ILE A 92 7.98 0.10 8.72
CA ILE A 92 8.15 1.14 7.71
C ILE A 92 6.98 1.12 6.72
N GLU A 93 6.56 -0.06 6.25
CA GLU A 93 5.38 -0.22 5.40
C GLU A 93 4.12 0.35 6.09
N LEU A 94 3.83 -0.09 7.32
CA LEU A 94 2.65 0.33 8.07
C LEU A 94 2.62 1.84 8.30
N ALA A 95 3.76 2.40 8.70
CA ALA A 95 3.88 3.82 8.92
C ALA A 95 3.72 4.61 7.61
N LEU A 96 4.38 4.21 6.53
CA LEU A 96 4.20 4.86 5.23
C LEU A 96 2.75 4.77 4.73
N ARG A 97 2.05 3.65 4.95
CA ARG A 97 0.62 3.51 4.63
C ARG A 97 -0.25 4.48 5.43
N THR A 98 0.03 4.60 6.73
CA THR A 98 -0.69 5.51 7.64
C THR A 98 -0.49 6.96 7.25
N TRP A 99 0.76 7.32 6.94
CA TRP A 99 1.17 8.67 6.55
C TRP A 99 1.01 8.93 5.05
N GLN A 100 0.55 7.96 4.26
CA GLN A 100 0.39 8.13 2.82
C GLN A 100 -0.61 9.24 2.52
N SER A 101 -1.78 9.26 3.16
CA SER A 101 -2.79 10.31 2.91
C SER A 101 -2.27 11.74 3.16
N PRO A 102 -1.55 12.03 4.27
CA PRO A 102 -0.97 13.35 4.49
C PRO A 102 0.30 13.65 3.66
N ILE A 103 1.08 12.65 3.22
CA ILE A 103 2.35 12.85 2.49
C ILE A 103 2.17 12.77 0.96
N ALA A 104 1.37 11.82 0.49
CA ALA A 104 0.95 11.69 -0.90
C ALA A 104 -0.23 12.65 -1.14
N MET A 105 0.13 13.91 -1.43
CA MET A 105 -0.84 14.98 -1.71
C MET A 105 -1.76 14.64 -2.90
N HIS A 106 -2.86 15.39 -2.97
CA HIS A 106 -4.04 15.36 -3.86
C HIS A 106 -3.85 15.14 -5.39
N ASP A 107 -2.64 14.88 -5.89
CA ASP A 107 -2.43 14.47 -7.27
C ASP A 107 -2.76 12.98 -7.43
N LYS A 108 -3.99 12.72 -7.91
CA LYS A 108 -4.49 11.39 -8.26
C LYS A 108 -3.62 10.63 -9.28
N HIS A 109 -2.66 11.30 -9.91
CA HIS A 109 -1.75 10.70 -10.90
C HIS A 109 -0.34 10.42 -10.36
N ASP A 110 0.00 10.81 -9.13
CA ASP A 110 1.31 10.46 -8.54
C ASP A 110 1.30 9.06 -7.91
N HIS A 111 1.61 8.06 -8.73
CA HIS A 111 1.69 6.66 -8.30
C HIS A 111 2.98 6.30 -7.54
N PHE A 112 3.95 7.23 -7.42
CA PHE A 112 5.26 6.94 -6.83
C PHE A 112 5.16 6.34 -5.43
N TRP A 113 4.34 6.94 -4.54
CA TRP A 113 4.21 6.47 -3.17
C TRP A 113 3.58 5.08 -3.06
N PHE A 114 2.63 4.78 -3.95
CA PHE A 114 2.03 3.46 -4.03
C PHE A 114 3.05 2.40 -4.46
N GLU A 115 3.82 2.69 -5.50
CA GLU A 115 4.88 1.79 -5.98
C GLU A 115 6.00 1.63 -4.95
N PHE A 116 6.34 2.70 -4.22
CA PHE A 116 7.36 2.70 -3.19
C PHE A 116 6.95 1.86 -1.96
N ILE A 117 5.75 2.07 -1.44
CA ILE A 117 5.20 1.27 -0.33
C ILE A 117 5.08 -0.20 -0.76
N ASP A 118 4.60 -0.45 -1.98
CA ASP A 118 4.50 -1.79 -2.55
C ASP A 118 5.88 -2.45 -2.67
N GLU A 119 6.92 -1.73 -3.07
CA GLU A 119 8.29 -2.24 -3.07
C GLU A 119 8.78 -2.60 -1.68
N ILE A 120 8.66 -1.70 -0.69
CA ILE A 120 9.06 -1.98 0.70
C ILE A 120 8.38 -3.24 1.24
N ALA A 121 7.07 -3.38 1.03
CA ALA A 121 6.30 -4.53 1.47
C ALA A 121 6.81 -5.86 0.88
N ARG A 122 7.40 -5.81 -0.32
CA ARG A 122 7.85 -6.98 -1.08
C ARG A 122 9.28 -7.42 -0.75
N LEU A 123 10.13 -6.51 -0.25
CA LEU A 123 11.53 -6.82 0.05
C LEU A 123 11.67 -7.96 1.07
N ARG A 124 10.80 -8.02 2.10
CA ARG A 124 10.80 -9.12 3.09
C ARG A 124 10.47 -10.50 2.48
N PHE A 125 9.91 -10.53 1.28
CA PHE A 125 9.59 -11.75 0.56
C PHE A 125 10.60 -12.06 -0.56
N GLY A 126 11.76 -11.40 -0.55
CA GLY A 126 12.88 -11.68 -1.44
C GLY A 126 12.79 -11.07 -2.83
N ASP A 127 11.89 -10.11 -3.06
CA ASP A 127 11.91 -9.31 -4.29
C ASP A 127 13.14 -8.38 -4.30
N GLU A 128 13.73 -8.19 -5.48
CA GLU A 128 14.79 -7.19 -5.68
C GLU A 128 14.18 -5.76 -5.73
N PRO A 129 14.88 -4.75 -5.20
CA PRO A 129 14.43 -3.36 -5.30
C PRO A 129 14.41 -2.86 -6.75
N GLU A 130 13.37 -2.12 -7.10
CA GLU A 130 13.13 -1.51 -8.42
C GLU A 130 13.30 0.02 -8.38
N LEU A 131 12.72 0.69 -7.37
CA LEU A 131 12.83 2.13 -7.20
C LEU A 131 13.99 2.51 -6.29
N LEU A 132 14.25 1.75 -5.23
CA LEU A 132 15.31 2.05 -4.27
C LEU A 132 16.70 1.85 -4.85
N LEU A 133 16.91 0.72 -5.53
CA LEU A 133 18.21 0.35 -6.08
C LEU A 133 18.03 -0.54 -7.32
N PRO A 134 17.65 0.04 -8.47
CA PRO A 134 17.44 -0.72 -9.69
C PRO A 134 18.77 -1.33 -10.09
N ALA A 135 18.84 -2.66 -10.12
CA ALA A 135 20.03 -3.31 -10.65
C ALA A 135 20.18 -2.99 -12.16
N PRO A 136 21.42 -2.84 -12.66
CA PRO A 136 21.68 -2.57 -14.07
C PRO A 136 21.45 -3.85 -14.88
N ARG A 137 20.19 -4.23 -15.09
CA ARG A 137 19.79 -5.36 -15.93
C ARG A 137 18.70 -4.94 -16.93
N PRO A 138 18.52 -5.68 -18.03
CA PRO A 138 17.45 -5.41 -18.99
C PRO A 138 16.06 -5.43 -18.32
N PRO A 139 15.12 -4.58 -18.76
CA PRO A 139 13.74 -4.60 -18.27
C PRO A 139 13.14 -6.01 -18.34
N GLY A 140 12.50 -6.47 -17.25
CA GLY A 140 11.87 -7.79 -17.17
C GLY A 140 12.77 -8.96 -16.76
N SER A 141 14.06 -8.72 -16.47
CA SER A 141 15.00 -9.75 -16.00
C SER A 141 15.01 -9.96 -14.47
N HIS A 142 14.24 -9.15 -13.73
CA HIS A 142 14.15 -9.26 -12.28
C HIS A 142 13.05 -10.24 -11.89
N PRO A 143 13.36 -11.33 -11.16
CA PRO A 143 12.32 -12.13 -10.54
C PRO A 143 11.62 -11.26 -9.48
N GLN A 144 10.33 -11.02 -9.67
CA GLN A 144 9.46 -10.27 -8.73
C GLN A 144 8.34 -11.20 -8.20
N PRO A 145 8.68 -12.36 -7.60
CA PRO A 145 7.70 -13.35 -7.18
C PRO A 145 6.69 -12.81 -6.15
N ALA A 146 7.12 -11.93 -5.24
CA ALA A 146 6.23 -11.34 -4.25
C ALA A 146 5.27 -10.34 -4.90
N LYS A 147 5.74 -9.50 -5.83
CA LYS A 147 4.89 -8.56 -6.60
C LYS A 147 3.73 -9.27 -7.28
N ILE A 148 4.02 -10.36 -7.99
CA ILE A 148 2.99 -11.17 -8.64
C ILE A 148 2.07 -11.78 -7.58
N SER A 149 2.61 -12.30 -6.49
CA SER A 149 1.84 -12.96 -5.43
C SER A 149 0.91 -11.99 -4.69
N PHE A 150 1.33 -10.76 -4.42
CA PHE A 150 0.50 -9.70 -3.85
C PHE A 150 -0.65 -9.32 -4.79
N ARG A 151 -0.39 -9.16 -6.08
CA ARG A 151 -1.46 -8.84 -7.05
C ARG A 151 -2.47 -9.99 -7.17
N ARG A 152 -1.99 -11.23 -7.12
CA ARG A 152 -2.86 -12.42 -7.06
C ARG A 152 -3.68 -12.50 -5.77
N LEU A 153 -3.07 -12.17 -4.62
CA LEU A 153 -3.76 -12.09 -3.35
C LEU A 153 -4.84 -11.00 -3.38
N ALA A 154 -4.55 -9.84 -3.96
CA ALA A 154 -5.52 -8.75 -4.12
C ALA A 154 -6.76 -9.19 -4.93
N ALA A 155 -6.60 -10.00 -5.97
CA ALA A 155 -7.74 -10.56 -6.71
C ALA A 155 -8.66 -11.40 -5.82
N LEU A 156 -8.09 -12.24 -4.96
CA LEU A 156 -8.82 -13.05 -4.00
C LEU A 156 -9.51 -12.18 -2.94
N GLN A 157 -8.80 -11.17 -2.41
CA GLN A 157 -9.35 -10.21 -1.45
C GLN A 157 -10.52 -9.43 -2.03
N TRP A 158 -10.43 -8.98 -3.29
CA TRP A 158 -11.53 -8.31 -3.99
C TRP A 158 -12.77 -9.20 -4.08
N SER A 159 -12.61 -10.49 -4.40
CA SER A 159 -13.75 -11.42 -4.43
C SER A 159 -14.45 -11.51 -3.07
N GLU A 160 -13.69 -11.68 -1.99
CA GLU A 160 -14.24 -11.76 -0.63
C GLU A 160 -14.87 -10.44 -0.18
N TYR A 161 -14.23 -9.32 -0.50
CA TYR A 161 -14.76 -7.98 -0.23
C TYR A 161 -16.12 -7.76 -0.92
N LEU A 162 -16.23 -8.03 -2.22
CA LEU A 162 -17.46 -7.82 -2.97
C LEU A 162 -18.59 -8.73 -2.48
N LYS A 163 -18.29 -9.99 -2.13
CA LYS A 163 -19.27 -10.90 -1.52
C LYS A 163 -19.77 -10.34 -0.18
N ALA A 164 -18.87 -9.84 0.66
CA ALA A 164 -19.23 -9.21 1.93
C ALA A 164 -20.08 -7.94 1.76
N ARG A 165 -19.97 -7.26 0.61
CA ARG A 165 -20.82 -6.12 0.22
C ARG A 165 -22.13 -6.52 -0.46
N GLY A 166 -22.45 -7.81 -0.50
CA GLY A 166 -23.73 -8.33 -0.97
C GLY A 166 -23.79 -8.68 -2.46
N LEU A 167 -22.68 -8.58 -3.19
CA LEU A 167 -22.66 -9.03 -4.59
C LEU A 167 -22.76 -10.56 -4.65
N LYS A 168 -23.61 -11.06 -5.55
CA LYS A 168 -23.71 -12.50 -5.83
C LYS A 168 -22.32 -13.02 -6.25
N PRO A 169 -21.89 -14.21 -5.78
CA PRO A 169 -20.58 -14.76 -6.12
C PRO A 169 -20.28 -14.81 -7.63
N GLY A 170 -21.30 -15.12 -8.46
CA GLY A 170 -21.13 -15.13 -9.92
C GLY A 170 -20.75 -13.77 -10.51
N ILE A 171 -21.35 -12.68 -10.01
CA ILE A 171 -21.06 -11.31 -10.45
C ILE A 171 -19.68 -10.88 -9.94
N SER A 172 -19.41 -11.08 -8.64
CA SER A 172 -18.12 -10.77 -8.02
C SER A 172 -16.96 -11.48 -8.74
N ASN A 173 -17.07 -12.78 -8.95
CA ASN A 173 -16.04 -13.58 -9.62
C ASN A 173 -15.86 -13.16 -11.08
N SER A 174 -16.94 -12.81 -11.79
CA SER A 174 -16.88 -12.33 -13.18
C SER A 174 -16.20 -10.97 -13.28
N ALA A 175 -16.53 -10.03 -12.40
CA ALA A 175 -15.88 -8.71 -12.34
C ALA A 175 -14.38 -8.84 -12.04
N VAL A 176 -13.99 -9.68 -11.08
CA VAL A 176 -12.58 -9.96 -10.78
C VAL A 176 -11.88 -10.64 -11.96
N SER A 177 -12.50 -11.65 -12.57
CA SER A 177 -11.93 -12.35 -13.74
C SER A 177 -11.69 -11.39 -14.90
N LEU A 178 -12.67 -10.50 -15.16
CA LEU A 178 -12.57 -9.47 -16.17
C LEU A 178 -11.48 -8.44 -15.84
N ALA A 179 -11.36 -7.99 -14.59
CA ALA A 179 -10.32 -7.03 -14.22
C ALA A 179 -8.91 -7.62 -14.41
N PHE A 180 -8.69 -8.85 -13.93
CA PHE A 180 -7.36 -9.48 -13.94
C PHE A 180 -7.04 -10.23 -15.25
N GLY A 181 -8.01 -10.39 -16.15
CA GLY A 181 -7.80 -11.07 -17.44
C GLY A 181 -7.46 -12.54 -17.29
N THR A 182 -8.07 -13.20 -16.32
CA THR A 182 -7.84 -14.61 -16.03
C THR A 182 -9.14 -15.23 -15.53
N ASP A 183 -9.42 -16.46 -15.95
CA ASP A 183 -10.60 -17.19 -15.50
C ASP A 183 -10.60 -17.41 -13.99
N TRP A 184 -11.79 -17.30 -13.37
CA TRP A 184 -11.97 -17.49 -11.94
C TRP A 184 -11.40 -18.82 -11.43
N ASP A 185 -11.50 -19.88 -12.23
CA ASP A 185 -10.97 -21.20 -11.88
C ASP A 185 -9.45 -21.24 -11.73
N ALA A 186 -8.74 -20.38 -12.45
CA ALA A 186 -7.31 -20.18 -12.27
C ALA A 186 -7.04 -19.24 -11.09
N ILE A 187 -7.82 -18.16 -10.95
CA ILE A 187 -7.70 -17.20 -9.83
C ILE A 187 -7.84 -17.90 -8.48
N ARG A 188 -8.87 -18.72 -8.28
CA ARG A 188 -9.08 -19.44 -7.00
C ARG A 188 -7.92 -20.35 -6.60
N LYS A 189 -7.11 -20.80 -7.58
CA LYS A 189 -5.91 -21.62 -7.32
C LYS A 189 -4.69 -20.78 -6.94
N TRP A 190 -4.72 -19.47 -7.15
CA TRP A 190 -3.61 -18.58 -6.79
C TRP A 190 -3.34 -18.52 -5.30
N GLN A 191 -4.31 -18.86 -4.44
CA GLN A 191 -4.09 -18.90 -3.00
C GLN A 191 -2.90 -19.79 -2.62
N ARG A 192 -2.78 -20.98 -3.23
CA ARG A 192 -1.66 -21.89 -2.99
C ARG A 192 -0.33 -21.29 -3.45
N ALA A 193 -0.31 -20.60 -4.59
CA ALA A 193 0.88 -19.94 -5.09
C ALA A 193 1.30 -18.76 -4.20
N ALA A 194 0.33 -17.97 -3.73
CA ALA A 194 0.56 -16.86 -2.82
C ALA A 194 1.09 -17.35 -1.47
N LYS A 195 0.51 -18.41 -0.88
CA LYS A 195 1.00 -19.02 0.38
C LYS A 195 2.46 -19.45 0.30
N LYS A 196 2.91 -19.95 -0.86
CA LYS A 196 4.31 -20.38 -1.07
C LYS A 196 5.31 -19.21 -1.00
N VAL A 197 4.89 -18.00 -1.40
CA VAL A 197 5.77 -16.83 -1.49
C VAL A 197 5.60 -15.91 -0.28
N LEU A 198 4.37 -15.60 0.09
CA LEU A 198 4.02 -14.64 1.13
C LEU A 198 3.89 -15.28 2.53
N GLY A 199 3.98 -16.60 2.63
CA GLY A 199 3.71 -17.35 3.85
C GLY A 199 2.22 -17.63 4.05
N GLU A 200 1.93 -18.72 4.77
CA GLU A 200 0.56 -19.18 4.99
C GLU A 200 -0.23 -18.24 5.90
N GLU A 201 0.36 -17.85 7.04
CA GLU A 201 -0.27 -16.98 8.03
C GLU A 201 -0.67 -15.62 7.45
N TYR A 202 0.21 -15.00 6.67
CA TYR A 202 -0.06 -13.70 6.04
C TYR A 202 -1.26 -13.78 5.09
N VAL A 203 -1.30 -14.80 4.23
CA VAL A 203 -2.38 -15.00 3.25
C VAL A 203 -3.70 -15.30 3.94
N GLU A 204 -3.70 -16.14 4.96
CA GLU A 204 -4.93 -16.50 5.69
C GLU A 204 -5.50 -15.32 6.46
N THR A 205 -4.65 -14.57 7.17
CA THR A 205 -5.07 -13.34 7.88
C THR A 205 -5.62 -12.32 6.90
N SER A 206 -4.93 -12.10 5.78
CA SER A 206 -5.34 -11.15 4.74
C SER A 206 -6.69 -11.49 4.12
N LEU A 207 -6.99 -12.78 3.89
CA LEU A 207 -8.27 -13.23 3.34
C LEU A 207 -9.39 -13.22 4.38
N ARG A 208 -9.07 -13.55 5.65
CA ARG A 208 -10.03 -13.50 6.76
C ARG A 208 -10.63 -12.10 6.94
N HIS A 209 -9.79 -11.07 6.83
CA HIS A 209 -10.21 -9.67 6.96
C HIS A 209 -10.54 -8.99 5.63
N ALA A 210 -10.48 -9.71 4.50
CA ALA A 210 -10.74 -9.12 3.19
C ALA A 210 -12.16 -8.54 3.05
N GLY A 211 -13.15 -9.14 3.72
CA GLY A 211 -14.53 -8.62 3.76
C GLY A 211 -14.64 -7.20 4.32
N GLU A 212 -13.73 -6.83 5.23
CA GLU A 212 -13.64 -5.48 5.82
C GLU A 212 -12.93 -4.49 4.88
N GLY A 213 -12.34 -4.96 3.78
CA GLY A 213 -11.52 -4.18 2.86
C GLY A 213 -10.04 -4.18 3.22
N PHE A 214 -9.59 -5.10 4.10
CA PHE A 214 -8.19 -5.22 4.46
C PHE A 214 -7.31 -5.51 3.23
N GLY A 215 -6.24 -4.73 3.05
CA GLY A 215 -5.32 -4.83 1.90
C GLY A 215 -5.81 -4.20 0.60
N LEU A 216 -7.05 -3.68 0.57
CA LEU A 216 -7.60 -2.97 -0.58
C LEU A 216 -7.54 -1.46 -0.35
N GLN A 217 -6.92 -0.75 -1.28
CA GLN A 217 -6.95 0.71 -1.29
C GLN A 217 -8.22 1.16 -2.04
N PHE A 218 -8.98 2.08 -1.43
CA PHE A 218 -10.28 2.63 -1.86
C PHE A 218 -11.49 1.71 -1.63
N GLN A 219 -12.53 2.26 -0.98
CA GLN A 219 -13.70 1.52 -0.51
C GLN A 219 -14.98 1.88 -1.29
N PHE A 220 -15.95 0.97 -1.23
CA PHE A 220 -17.32 1.10 -1.76
C PHE A 220 -17.92 2.52 -1.55
N PRO A 221 -18.75 3.04 -2.48
CA PRO A 221 -19.37 2.37 -3.63
C PRO A 221 -18.60 2.44 -4.97
N LYS A 222 -17.47 3.16 -5.04
CA LYS A 222 -16.68 3.31 -6.28
C LYS A 222 -15.64 2.19 -6.47
N TYR A 223 -16.02 0.94 -6.19
CA TYR A 223 -15.07 -0.17 -6.24
C TYR A 223 -14.58 -0.49 -7.65
N HIS A 224 -15.37 -0.18 -8.69
CA HIS A 224 -15.05 -0.47 -10.08
C HIS A 224 -13.73 0.15 -10.52
N GLU A 225 -13.50 1.42 -10.17
CA GLU A 225 -12.25 2.14 -10.50
C GLU A 225 -11.05 1.47 -9.83
N ALA A 226 -11.16 1.19 -8.54
CA ALA A 226 -10.10 0.53 -7.79
C ALA A 226 -9.81 -0.88 -8.34
N LEU A 227 -10.83 -1.73 -8.49
CA LEU A 227 -10.70 -3.08 -9.05
C LEU A 227 -10.08 -3.05 -10.45
N PHE A 228 -10.49 -2.10 -11.30
CA PHE A 228 -9.89 -1.88 -12.61
C PHE A 228 -8.39 -1.59 -12.52
N HIS A 229 -7.97 -0.67 -11.65
CA HIS A 229 -6.56 -0.33 -11.47
C HIS A 229 -5.72 -1.50 -10.95
N TYR A 230 -6.24 -2.27 -10.00
CA TYR A 230 -5.58 -3.50 -9.53
C TYR A 230 -5.40 -4.52 -10.66
N GLY A 231 -6.44 -4.73 -11.46
CA GLY A 231 -6.42 -5.61 -12.63
C GLY A 231 -5.46 -5.13 -13.73
N ALA A 232 -5.45 -3.83 -14.01
CA ALA A 232 -4.57 -3.20 -15.00
C ALA A 232 -3.09 -3.36 -14.61
N ALA A 233 -2.75 -3.13 -13.34
CA ALA A 233 -1.40 -3.33 -12.83
C ALA A 233 -0.93 -4.79 -12.97
N TYR A 234 -1.82 -5.75 -12.69
CA TYR A 234 -1.52 -7.17 -12.89
C TYR A 234 -1.34 -7.53 -14.38
N ARG A 235 -2.24 -7.06 -15.24
CA ARG A 235 -2.16 -7.30 -16.69
C ARG A 235 -0.86 -6.74 -17.26
N GLN A 236 -0.48 -5.52 -16.88
CA GLN A 236 0.78 -4.90 -17.28
C GLN A 236 1.98 -5.73 -16.83
N LEU A 237 1.97 -6.22 -15.59
CA LEU A 237 3.04 -7.05 -15.03
C LEU A 237 3.23 -8.37 -15.80
N LEU A 238 2.14 -8.95 -16.31
CA LEU A 238 2.18 -10.19 -17.08
C LEU A 238 2.19 -10.00 -18.61
N GLY A 239 2.23 -8.76 -19.11
CA GLY A 239 2.14 -8.47 -20.54
C GLY A 239 0.80 -8.89 -21.18
N LEU A 240 -0.27 -8.96 -20.38
CA LEU A 240 -1.62 -9.25 -20.87
C LEU A 240 -2.24 -8.01 -21.52
N LYS A 241 -3.18 -8.23 -22.45
CA LYS A 241 -3.93 -7.16 -23.09
C LYS A 241 -4.63 -6.29 -22.05
N LEU A 242 -4.43 -4.98 -22.10
CA LEU A 242 -5.19 -4.02 -21.28
C LEU A 242 -6.59 -3.81 -21.88
N ILE A 243 -7.57 -3.55 -21.02
CA ILE A 243 -8.92 -3.13 -21.40
C ILE A 243 -9.11 -1.67 -20.99
N SER A 244 -9.96 -0.92 -21.69
CA SER A 244 -10.31 0.43 -21.26
C SER A 244 -11.21 0.39 -20.03
N TYR A 245 -11.20 1.47 -19.25
CA TYR A 245 -12.09 1.59 -18.09
C TYR A 245 -13.56 1.56 -18.51
N ASP A 246 -13.90 2.22 -19.62
CA ASP A 246 -15.28 2.22 -20.16
C ASP A 246 -15.74 0.80 -20.52
N ALA A 247 -14.90 0.02 -21.22
CA ALA A 247 -15.23 -1.35 -21.57
C ALA A 247 -15.36 -2.26 -20.33
N PHE A 248 -14.56 -2.01 -19.30
CA PHE A 248 -14.70 -2.69 -18.02
C PHE A 248 -16.03 -2.34 -17.35
N LEU A 249 -16.37 -1.05 -17.23
CA LEU A 249 -17.60 -0.58 -16.62
C LEU A 249 -18.85 -1.08 -17.34
N GLU A 250 -18.88 -1.00 -18.67
CA GLU A 250 -20.02 -1.49 -19.46
C GLU A 250 -20.29 -2.98 -19.18
N ALA A 251 -19.23 -3.78 -19.09
CA ALA A 251 -19.33 -5.21 -18.85
C ALA A 251 -19.73 -5.57 -17.40
N THR A 252 -19.39 -4.74 -16.40
CA THR A 252 -19.73 -5.02 -14.99
C THR A 252 -21.07 -4.42 -14.59
N LEU A 253 -21.44 -3.22 -15.05
CA LEU A 253 -22.73 -2.59 -14.73
C LEU A 253 -23.91 -3.33 -15.37
N GLY A 254 -23.70 -3.95 -16.53
CA GLY A 254 -24.69 -4.83 -17.15
C GLY A 254 -24.97 -6.12 -16.35
N GLN A 255 -24.13 -6.45 -15.36
CA GLN A 255 -24.31 -7.63 -14.50
C GLN A 255 -25.00 -7.30 -13.17
N ASP A 256 -24.84 -6.07 -12.65
CA ASP A 256 -25.47 -5.63 -11.40
C ASP A 256 -27.01 -5.47 -11.53
N SER A 257 -27.52 -5.36 -12.74
CA SER A 257 -28.95 -5.21 -13.05
C SER A 257 -29.68 -6.54 -13.35
N ALA A 258 -29.00 -7.69 -13.19
CA ALA A 258 -29.52 -9.05 -13.43
C ALA A 258 -29.58 -9.95 -12.17
#